data_AF-A0A059CCA4-F1
#
_entry.id   AF-A0A059CCA4-F1
#
_cell.length_a   1.000
_cell.length_b   1.000
_cell.length_c   1.000
_cell.angle_alpha   90.00
_cell.angle_beta   90.00
_cell.angle_gamma   90.00
#
_symmetry.space_group_name_H-M   'P 1'
#
loop_
_entity.id
_entity.type
_entity.pdbx_description
1 polymer ?
#
loop_
_entity_poly.entity_id
_entity_poly.type
_entity_poly.pdbx_seq_one_letter_code
_entity_poly.pdbx_strand_id
1 'polypeptide(L)'
;MRLWDKATGNMADFTTSFTFIINSQEKSKFGDGLTFFLVPEGSQIPINSSGRYLALVNPNRNPSISSTSFVAVEFDTYSNNYSGVVDPNCSQVAHVGIDLNNLTSAVSNCVDWFKDKIMSGGRINATIMYNSSMQNLSI
;
A
#
# COMPACT_ATOMS: atom_id res chain seq x y z
N MET A 1 -1.59 8.75 -16.66
CA MET A 1 -0.24 8.17 -16.87
C MET A 1 -0.37 6.91 -17.73
N ARG A 2 0.43 6.76 -18.79
CA ARG A 2 0.40 5.55 -19.63
C ARG A 2 1.47 4.57 -19.17
N LEU A 3 1.06 3.50 -18.48
CA LEU A 3 1.98 2.51 -17.90
C LEU A 3 2.44 1.44 -18.90
N TRP A 4 1.65 1.19 -19.94
CA TRP A 4 1.99 0.26 -21.01
C TRP A 4 1.30 0.66 -22.30
N ASP A 5 1.83 0.17 -23.42
CA ASP A 5 1.21 0.27 -24.72
C ASP A 5 0.94 -1.11 -25.32
N LYS A 6 -0.33 -1.36 -25.67
CA LYS A 6 -0.76 -2.65 -26.22
C LYS A 6 -0.20 -2.91 -27.62
N ALA A 7 -0.03 -1.87 -28.44
CA ALA A 7 0.38 -2.04 -29.83
C ALA A 7 1.87 -2.42 -29.95
N THR A 8 2.71 -1.80 -29.13
CA THR A 8 4.17 -2.02 -29.12
C THR A 8 4.62 -3.04 -28.07
N GLY A 9 3.79 -3.30 -27.04
CA GLY A 9 4.20 -4.10 -25.88
C GLY A 9 5.11 -3.36 -24.91
N ASN A 10 5.41 -2.07 -25.16
CA ASN A 10 6.29 -1.29 -24.31
C ASN A 10 5.65 -1.03 -22.94
N MET A 11 6.45 -1.15 -21.89
CA MET A 11 6.07 -0.84 -20.50
C MET A 11 6.91 0.35 -20.01
N ALA A 12 6.34 1.16 -19.13
CA ALA A 12 7.02 2.31 -18.55
C ALA A 12 7.79 1.91 -17.28
N ASP A 13 9.02 2.41 -17.16
CA ASP A 13 9.72 2.49 -15.89
C ASP A 13 9.25 3.71 -15.12
N PHE A 14 9.23 3.65 -13.79
CA PHE A 14 9.00 4.84 -12.98
C PHE A 14 9.80 4.83 -11.69
N THR A 15 10.06 6.03 -11.18
CA THR A 15 10.58 6.25 -9.83
C THR A 15 9.80 7.38 -9.20
N THR A 16 9.36 7.20 -7.97
CA THR A 16 8.75 8.25 -7.17
C THR A 16 9.39 8.27 -5.79
N SER A 17 9.66 9.47 -5.30
CA SER A 17 10.20 9.67 -3.95
C SER A 17 9.34 10.67 -3.23
N PHE A 18 8.99 10.35 -1.99
CA PHE A 18 8.17 11.21 -1.16
C PHE A 18 8.55 11.08 0.31
N THR A 19 8.20 12.12 1.06
CA THR A 19 8.38 12.17 2.51
C THR A 19 7.01 12.31 3.15
N PHE A 20 6.78 11.56 4.22
CA PHE A 20 5.54 11.64 4.97
C PHE A 20 5.78 11.53 6.48
N ILE A 21 4.73 11.82 7.24
CA ILE A 21 4.68 11.71 8.69
C ILE A 21 3.36 11.02 9.04
N ILE A 22 3.44 9.96 9.85
CA ILE A 22 2.29 9.40 10.58
C ILE A 22 2.56 9.70 12.06
N ASN A 23 1.58 10.27 12.77
CA ASN A 23 1.72 10.65 14.17
C ASN A 23 0.55 10.08 14.98
N SER A 24 0.82 9.12 15.87
CA SER A 24 -0.20 8.56 16.76
C SER A 24 -0.59 9.49 17.91
N GLN A 25 0.13 10.60 18.07
CA GLN A 25 -0.02 11.57 19.16
C GLN A 25 0.15 10.93 20.53
N GLU A 26 1.19 10.10 20.66
CA GLU A 26 1.49 9.33 21.88
C GLU A 26 0.37 8.34 22.28
N LYS A 27 -0.55 8.01 21.38
CA LYS A 27 -1.63 7.05 21.63
C LYS A 27 -1.19 5.64 21.26
N SER A 28 -1.58 4.68 22.09
CA SER A 28 -1.41 3.25 21.85
C SER A 28 -2.47 2.66 20.90
N LYS A 29 -3.59 3.36 20.69
CA LYS A 29 -4.60 3.04 19.67
C LYS A 29 -4.46 4.00 18.50
N PHE A 30 -4.01 3.49 17.37
CA PHE A 30 -3.75 4.25 16.15
C PHE A 30 -3.96 3.33 14.95
N GLY A 31 -3.98 3.91 13.75
CA GLY A 31 -4.21 3.19 12.50
C GLY A 31 -4.82 4.10 11.44
N ASP A 32 -4.96 3.64 10.20
CA ASP A 32 -4.58 2.29 9.74
C ASP A 32 -3.27 2.31 8.93
N GLY A 33 -3.07 3.27 8.03
CA GLY A 33 -1.82 3.38 7.29
C GLY A 33 -1.85 4.43 6.19
N LEU A 34 -0.85 4.38 5.32
CA LEU A 34 -0.72 5.21 4.11
C LEU A 34 -0.43 4.30 2.91
N THR A 35 -0.97 4.61 1.73
CA THR A 35 -0.67 3.89 0.49
C THR A 35 -0.22 4.84 -0.62
N PHE A 36 0.80 4.41 -1.37
CA PHE A 36 1.02 4.86 -2.74
C PHE A 36 0.37 3.82 -3.67
N PHE A 37 -0.41 4.25 -4.66
CA PHE A 37 -1.18 3.31 -5.47
C PHE A 37 -1.29 3.72 -6.93
N LEU A 38 -1.50 2.70 -7.78
CA LEU A 38 -1.83 2.82 -9.19
C LEU A 38 -3.18 2.14 -9.43
N VAL A 39 -4.12 2.90 -9.98
CA VAL A 39 -5.47 2.44 -10.32
C VAL A 39 -5.84 2.89 -11.74
N PRO A 40 -6.85 2.26 -12.37
CA PRO A 40 -7.40 2.74 -13.64
C PRO A 40 -7.80 4.22 -13.58
N GLU A 41 -7.63 4.92 -14.70
CA GLU A 41 -8.11 6.29 -14.84
C GLU A 41 -9.64 6.34 -14.66
N GLY A 42 -10.13 7.31 -13.89
CA GLY A 42 -11.54 7.45 -13.55
C GLY A 42 -12.02 6.61 -12.36
N SER A 43 -11.15 5.78 -11.75
CA SER A 43 -11.46 5.08 -10.51
C SER A 43 -11.90 6.05 -9.40
N GLN A 44 -12.88 5.62 -8.61
CA GLN A 44 -13.41 6.34 -7.47
C GLN A 44 -13.00 5.64 -6.17
N ILE A 45 -13.06 6.36 -5.04
CA ILE A 45 -12.87 5.75 -3.72
C ILE A 45 -13.93 4.66 -3.54
N PRO A 46 -13.56 3.39 -3.26
CA PRO A 46 -14.54 2.33 -3.08
C PRO A 46 -15.44 2.61 -1.87
N ILE A 47 -16.70 2.22 -1.98
CA ILE A 47 -17.63 2.36 -0.85
C ILE A 47 -17.18 1.44 0.29
N ASN A 48 -17.33 1.88 1.54
CA ASN A 48 -16.97 1.14 2.75
C ASN A 48 -15.48 0.76 2.87
N SER A 49 -14.59 1.56 2.29
CA SER A 49 -13.14 1.31 2.27
C SER A 49 -12.35 2.01 3.39
N SER A 50 -12.99 2.31 4.52
CA SER A 50 -12.36 3.01 5.64
C SER A 50 -11.40 2.12 6.44
N GLY A 51 -10.41 2.74 7.09
CA GLY A 51 -9.47 2.08 7.98
C GLY A 51 -8.62 1.04 7.25
N ARG A 52 -8.56 -0.19 7.78
CA ARG A 52 -7.87 -1.39 7.25
C ARG A 52 -7.99 -1.66 5.75
N TYR A 53 -8.97 -1.06 5.07
CA TYR A 53 -9.15 -1.21 3.63
C TYR A 53 -8.37 -0.18 2.80
N LEU A 54 -7.69 0.75 3.49
CA LEU A 54 -6.74 1.74 2.96
C LEU A 54 -7.25 2.56 1.77
N ALA A 55 -8.57 2.76 1.69
CA ALA A 55 -9.25 3.36 0.54
C ALA A 55 -9.07 2.64 -0.80
N LEU A 56 -8.63 1.38 -0.80
CA LEU A 56 -8.37 0.57 -2.01
C LEU A 56 -9.40 -0.52 -2.23
N VAL A 57 -10.06 -1.00 -1.17
CA VAL A 57 -10.92 -2.18 -1.24
C VAL A 57 -12.31 -1.89 -0.68
N ASN A 58 -13.34 -2.18 -1.46
CA ASN A 58 -14.67 -2.40 -0.91
C ASN A 58 -14.74 -3.86 -0.42
N PRO A 59 -15.05 -4.13 0.86
CA PRO A 59 -15.14 -5.49 1.39
C PRO A 59 -16.17 -6.36 0.68
N ASN A 60 -17.17 -5.77 0.03
CA ASN A 60 -18.21 -6.45 -0.72
C ASN A 60 -17.90 -6.53 -2.23
N ARG A 61 -16.68 -6.19 -2.66
CA ARG A 61 -16.32 -6.22 -4.08
C ARG A 61 -16.34 -7.64 -4.63
N ASN A 62 -16.64 -7.76 -5.92
CA ASN A 62 -16.35 -8.97 -6.67
C ASN A 62 -14.94 -8.84 -7.26
N PRO A 63 -13.95 -9.65 -6.81
CA PRO A 63 -12.57 -9.55 -7.27
C PRO A 63 -12.39 -9.91 -8.76
N SER A 64 -13.39 -10.53 -9.40
CA SER A 64 -13.36 -10.83 -10.84
C SER A 64 -13.62 -9.61 -11.73
N ILE A 65 -13.95 -8.44 -11.16
CA ILE A 65 -14.23 -7.22 -11.92
C ILE A 65 -12.95 -6.41 -12.11
N SER A 66 -12.54 -6.17 -13.36
CA SER A 66 -11.29 -5.46 -13.68
C SER A 66 -11.21 -4.02 -13.18
N SER A 67 -12.36 -3.34 -12.96
CA SER A 67 -12.38 -1.99 -12.38
C SER A 67 -11.96 -1.95 -10.91
N THR A 68 -11.77 -3.11 -10.26
CA THR A 68 -11.24 -3.17 -8.89
C THR A 68 -9.74 -3.46 -8.85
N SER A 69 -9.06 -3.42 -9.99
CA SER A 69 -7.63 -3.68 -10.07
C SER A 69 -6.80 -2.51 -9.52
N PHE A 70 -5.78 -2.83 -8.74
CA PHE A 70 -4.83 -1.88 -8.21
C PHE A 70 -3.47 -2.53 -7.95
N VAL A 71 -2.43 -1.72 -7.98
CA VAL A 71 -1.12 -2.03 -7.39
C VAL A 71 -0.87 -0.99 -6.33
N ALA A 72 -0.47 -1.39 -5.13
CA ALA A 72 -0.13 -0.44 -4.08
C ALA A 72 1.17 -0.81 -3.36
N VAL A 73 1.80 0.21 -2.81
CA VAL A 73 2.78 0.10 -1.74
C VAL A 73 2.12 0.65 -0.49
N GLU A 74 1.94 -0.21 0.51
CA GLU A 74 1.36 0.16 1.78
C GLU A 74 2.44 0.38 2.84
N PHE A 75 2.20 1.37 3.68
CA PHE A 75 2.91 1.64 4.93
C PHE A 75 1.87 1.44 6.04
N ASP A 76 1.67 0.18 6.41
CA ASP A 76 0.64 -0.22 7.37
C ASP A 76 1.18 -0.05 8.80
N THR A 77 0.33 0.49 9.66
CA THR A 77 0.63 0.79 11.05
C THR A 77 -0.21 -0.04 12.02
N TYR A 78 -1.10 -0.89 11.51
CA TYR A 78 -2.06 -1.63 12.30
C TYR A 78 -2.21 -3.08 11.80
N SER A 79 -1.79 -4.04 12.62
CA SER A 79 -1.90 -5.45 12.25
C SER A 79 -3.35 -5.94 12.24
N ASN A 80 -3.77 -6.37 11.06
CA ASN A 80 -5.05 -6.94 10.73
C ASN A 80 -4.91 -8.42 10.39
N ASN A 81 -5.64 -9.28 11.12
CA ASN A 81 -5.68 -10.72 10.86
C ASN A 81 -7.13 -11.22 10.87
N TYR A 82 -7.80 -11.11 9.73
CA TYR A 82 -9.21 -11.49 9.58
C TYR A 82 -9.49 -12.01 8.17
N SER A 83 -10.73 -12.42 7.89
CA SER A 83 -11.12 -12.90 6.55
C SER A 83 -10.92 -11.80 5.50
N GLY A 84 -9.93 -11.97 4.61
CA GLY A 84 -9.66 -11.09 3.47
C GLY A 84 -8.45 -10.18 3.60
N VAL A 85 -7.86 -10.03 4.80
CA VAL A 85 -6.57 -9.32 5.02
C VAL A 85 -5.78 -10.06 6.10
N VAL A 86 -4.51 -10.34 5.79
CA VAL A 86 -3.60 -11.10 6.64
C VAL A 86 -2.26 -10.38 6.62
N ASP A 87 -1.96 -9.70 7.71
CA ASP A 87 -0.72 -8.95 7.86
C ASP A 87 0.38 -9.82 8.46
N PRO A 88 1.65 -9.53 8.15
CA PRO A 88 2.78 -10.21 8.77
C PRO A 88 2.75 -10.03 10.30
N ASN A 89 3.22 -11.06 11.01
CA ASN A 89 3.33 -11.01 12.46
C ASN A 89 4.57 -10.20 12.89
N CYS A 90 4.42 -8.87 12.91
CA CYS A 90 5.50 -7.94 13.25
C CYS A 90 5.52 -7.59 14.75
N SER A 91 6.72 -7.50 15.33
CA SER A 91 6.91 -7.21 16.75
C SER A 91 6.39 -5.83 17.18
N GLN A 92 6.36 -4.86 16.25
CA GLN A 92 5.85 -3.51 16.47
C GLN A 92 4.67 -3.16 15.56
N VAL A 93 3.88 -4.18 15.16
CA VAL A 93 2.68 -4.13 14.29
C VAL A 93 2.83 -3.54 12.88
N ALA A 94 3.82 -2.68 12.63
CA ALA A 94 3.97 -1.99 11.36
C ALA A 94 4.77 -2.82 10.34
N HIS A 95 4.35 -2.72 9.09
CA HIS A 95 5.05 -3.30 7.94
C HIS A 95 4.95 -2.38 6.72
N VAL A 96 5.81 -2.66 5.74
CA VAL A 96 5.69 -2.11 4.40
C VAL A 96 5.39 -3.27 3.46
N GLY A 97 4.36 -3.11 2.62
CA GLY A 97 3.82 -4.17 1.77
C GLY A 97 3.68 -3.76 0.31
N ILE A 98 3.77 -4.73 -0.60
CA ILE A 98 3.38 -4.59 -2.00
C ILE A 98 2.10 -5.38 -2.24
N ASP A 99 1.05 -4.68 -2.66
CA ASP A 99 -0.29 -5.21 -2.84
C ASP A 99 -0.63 -5.34 -4.31
N LEU A 100 -1.12 -6.51 -4.70
CA LEU A 100 -1.50 -6.84 -6.07
C LEU A 100 -2.98 -7.24 -6.11
N ASN A 101 -3.86 -6.27 -6.35
CA ASN A 101 -5.32 -6.43 -6.31
C ASN A 101 -5.90 -6.94 -4.98
N ASN A 102 -5.07 -7.13 -3.94
CA ASN A 102 -5.44 -7.64 -2.63
C ASN A 102 -4.60 -6.96 -1.56
N LEU A 103 -5.18 -6.74 -0.38
CA LEU A 103 -4.53 -6.12 0.78
C LEU A 103 -3.72 -7.12 1.60
N THR A 104 -3.90 -8.43 1.41
CA THR A 104 -2.84 -9.36 1.78
C THR A 104 -1.68 -9.15 0.82
N SER A 105 -0.62 -8.49 1.27
CA SER A 105 0.52 -8.15 0.44
C SER A 105 1.17 -9.39 -0.18
N ALA A 106 1.58 -9.27 -1.44
CA ALA A 106 2.35 -10.29 -2.13
C ALA A 106 3.77 -10.43 -1.55
N VAL A 107 4.33 -9.30 -1.10
CA VAL A 107 5.61 -9.21 -0.40
C VAL A 107 5.47 -8.16 0.70
N SER A 108 5.95 -8.46 1.90
CA SER A 108 5.96 -7.50 3.01
C SER A 108 7.20 -7.65 3.88
N ASN A 109 7.59 -6.56 4.55
CA ASN A 109 8.67 -6.53 5.52
C ASN A 109 8.23 -5.79 6.78
N CYS A 110 8.48 -6.38 7.94
CA CYS A 110 8.27 -5.72 9.22
C CYS A 110 9.25 -4.56 9.39
N VAL A 111 8.76 -3.46 9.97
CA VAL A 111 9.57 -2.28 10.28
C VAL A 111 9.39 -1.90 11.75
N ASP A 112 10.48 -1.46 12.38
CA ASP A 112 10.56 -1.18 13.82
C ASP A 112 10.41 0.31 14.17
N TRP A 113 10.02 1.12 13.18
CA TRP A 113 9.91 2.57 13.29
C TRP A 113 8.72 3.07 14.12
N PHE A 114 7.93 2.20 14.74
CA PHE A 114 6.75 2.62 15.50
C PHE A 114 7.14 3.57 16.64
N LYS A 115 8.10 3.18 17.48
CA LYS A 115 8.56 4.01 18.61
C LYS A 115 9.24 5.29 18.15
N ASP A 116 10.10 5.19 17.14
CA ASP A 116 10.99 6.30 16.75
C ASP A 116 10.34 7.27 15.77
N LYS A 117 9.36 6.82 14.97
CA LYS A 117 8.73 7.62 13.92
C LYS A 117 7.24 7.80 14.13
N ILE A 118 6.48 6.74 14.43
CA ILE A 118 5.01 6.85 14.46
C ILE A 118 4.51 7.52 15.75
N MET A 119 5.07 7.20 16.93
CA MET A 119 4.55 7.71 18.20
C MET A 119 4.56 9.25 18.30
N SER A 120 5.67 9.86 17.87
CA SER A 120 5.90 11.30 18.02
C SER A 120 5.97 12.06 16.69
N GLY A 121 5.65 11.43 15.55
CA GLY A 121 5.59 12.09 14.25
C GLY A 121 6.95 12.36 13.58
N GLY A 122 7.84 11.37 13.60
CA GLY A 122 9.09 11.39 12.86
C GLY A 122 8.90 11.32 11.34
N ARG A 123 9.81 11.97 10.62
CA ARG A 123 9.84 11.95 9.15
C ARG A 123 10.28 10.60 8.61
N ILE A 124 9.57 10.16 7.59
CA ILE A 124 9.81 8.94 6.83
C ILE A 124 10.02 9.33 5.37
N ASN A 125 11.06 8.78 4.74
CA ASN A 125 11.34 8.92 3.32
C ASN A 125 11.15 7.56 2.64
N ALA A 126 10.46 7.55 1.50
CA ALA A 126 10.28 6.36 0.68
C ALA A 126 10.65 6.65 -0.77
N THR A 127 11.27 5.67 -1.44
CA THR A 127 11.54 5.72 -2.89
C THR A 127 11.02 4.45 -3.53
N ILE A 128 9.97 4.57 -4.33
CA ILE A 128 9.37 3.44 -5.04
C ILE A 128 9.88 3.45 -6.47
N MET A 129 10.38 2.32 -6.94
CA MET A 129 10.93 2.16 -8.29
C MET A 129 10.33 0.93 -8.96
N TYR A 130 9.89 1.08 -10.20
CA TYR A 130 9.52 -0.02 -11.07
C TYR A 130 10.46 -0.10 -12.26
N ASN A 131 11.05 -1.28 -12.45
CA ASN A 131 11.85 -1.63 -13.62
C ASN A 131 11.09 -2.65 -14.47
N SER A 132 10.64 -2.22 -15.64
CA SER A 132 9.83 -3.00 -16.57
C SER A 132 10.58 -4.17 -17.20
N SER A 133 11.90 -4.04 -17.40
CA SER A 133 12.75 -5.09 -17.98
C SER A 133 12.89 -6.30 -17.04
N MET A 134 12.91 -6.05 -15.74
CA MET A 134 12.94 -7.09 -14.68
C MET A 134 11.56 -7.39 -14.11
N GLN A 135 10.53 -6.64 -14.51
CA GLN A 135 9.19 -6.64 -13.89
C GLN A 135 9.25 -6.50 -12.35
N ASN A 136 10.17 -5.66 -11.88
CA ASN A 136 10.49 -5.57 -10.46
C ASN A 136 9.99 -4.24 -9.87
N LEU A 137 9.17 -4.31 -8.84
CA LEU A 137 8.73 -3.17 -8.02
C LEU A 137 9.48 -3.24 -6.68
N SER A 138 10.23 -2.19 -6.34
CA SER A 138 11.01 -2.09 -5.11
C SER A 138 10.72 -0.79 -4.37
N ILE A 139 10.98 -0.79 -3.06
CA ILE A 139 10.74 0.31 -2.10
C ILE A 139 12.00 0.54 -1.29
#